data_AF-A0AAI9XJW3-F1
#
_entry.id   AF-A0AAI9XJW3-F1
#
_cell.length_a   1.000
_cell.length_b   1.000
_cell.length_c   1.000
_cell.angle_alpha   90.00
_cell.angle_beta   90.00
_cell.angle_gamma   90.00
#
_symmetry.space_group_name_H-M   'P 1'
#
loop_
_entity.id
_entity.type
_entity.pdbx_description
1 polymer ?
#
loop_
_entity_poly.entity_id
_entity_poly.type
_entity_poly.pdbx_seq_one_letter_code
_entity_poly.pdbx_strand_id
1 'polypeptide(L)'
;MDVYFRFLITKSAVALLELSGTMLRRLLTHYQVMPQFLDFICLYGSSDTENNSLRFSGFKSAKVLKNPTPAMCIPQMDRSGRAIQLCYNLKVTRWGEVDNTMNWTIEQYAVYHRFDVGTGVQVWMIGDPHAEIKERVGEMFRERGAHQSKFDTIDHALGSSLETHLALVIWVMSQWKRAVLDLDKIINDLVKRNAVSLT
;
A
#
# COMPACT_ATOMS: atom_id res chain seq x y z
N MET A 1 16.11 -3.16 -16.19
CA MET A 1 16.09 -2.73 -14.77
C MET A 1 15.01 -3.50 -14.04
N ASP A 2 15.35 -4.19 -12.96
CA ASP A 2 14.45 -5.17 -12.34
C ASP A 2 13.42 -4.56 -11.39
N VAL A 3 12.26 -5.24 -11.26
CA VAL A 3 11.18 -4.91 -10.32
C VAL A 3 10.92 -6.07 -9.38
N TYR A 4 10.94 -5.81 -8.09
CA TYR A 4 10.73 -6.81 -7.04
C TYR A 4 9.51 -6.47 -6.20
N PHE A 5 8.46 -7.30 -6.26
CA PHE A 5 7.31 -7.20 -5.36
C PHE A 5 7.42 -8.19 -4.19
N ARG A 6 7.13 -7.72 -2.98
CA ARG A 6 7.04 -8.52 -1.75
C ARG A 6 5.71 -8.26 -1.09
N PHE A 7 4.82 -9.25 -1.12
CA PHE A 7 3.50 -9.15 -0.50
C PHE A 7 3.53 -9.79 0.88
N LEU A 8 3.15 -9.03 1.89
CA LEU A 8 2.90 -9.49 3.25
C LEU A 8 1.40 -9.76 3.33
N ILE A 9 1.03 -10.99 2.93
CA ILE A 9 -0.38 -11.39 2.82
C ILE A 9 -0.93 -11.68 4.21
N THR A 10 -2.16 -11.24 4.44
CA THR A 10 -2.92 -11.51 5.67
C THR A 10 -4.37 -11.83 5.33
N LYS A 11 -5.05 -12.54 6.22
CA LYS A 11 -6.45 -12.93 6.06
C LYS A 11 -7.41 -11.74 6.08
N SER A 12 -7.03 -10.64 6.74
CA SER A 12 -7.79 -9.39 6.82
C SER A 12 -6.89 -8.25 7.30
N ALA A 13 -7.36 -7.01 7.20
CA ALA A 13 -6.58 -5.84 7.65
C ALA A 13 -6.31 -5.81 9.17
N VAL A 14 -7.06 -6.58 9.96
CA VAL A 14 -6.92 -6.68 11.42
C VAL A 14 -6.19 -7.96 11.85
N ALA A 15 -6.01 -8.91 10.95
CA ALA A 15 -5.30 -10.15 11.25
C ALA A 15 -3.79 -9.90 11.34
N LEU A 16 -3.13 -10.69 12.20
CA LEU A 16 -1.68 -10.70 12.32
C LEU A 16 -1.03 -11.08 10.99
N LEU A 17 0.10 -10.46 10.70
CA LEU A 17 0.94 -10.86 9.58
C LEU A 17 1.46 -12.28 9.82
N GLU A 18 1.44 -13.13 8.79
CA GLU A 18 1.91 -14.51 8.86
C GLU A 18 3.46 -14.61 8.82
N LEU A 19 4.14 -13.83 9.68
CA LEU A 19 5.60 -13.76 9.74
C LEU A 19 6.09 -13.39 11.14
N SER A 20 7.19 -13.99 11.57
CA SER A 20 7.82 -13.64 12.85
C SER A 20 8.53 -12.28 12.77
N GLY A 21 8.71 -11.62 13.92
CA GLY A 21 9.50 -10.38 13.98
C GLY A 21 10.95 -10.52 13.47
N THR A 22 11.54 -11.72 13.61
CA THR A 22 12.87 -12.03 13.04
C THR A 22 12.84 -12.07 11.51
N MET A 23 11.81 -12.68 10.92
CA MET A 23 11.62 -12.69 9.47
C MET A 23 11.38 -11.28 8.94
N LEU A 24 10.53 -10.49 9.61
CA LEU A 24 10.29 -9.09 9.26
C LEU A 24 11.59 -8.30 9.27
N ARG A 25 12.35 -8.38 10.36
CA ARG A 25 13.62 -7.66 10.50
C ARG A 25 14.59 -8.01 9.38
N ARG A 26 14.74 -9.31 9.06
CA ARG A 26 15.60 -9.77 7.96
C ARG A 26 15.15 -9.22 6.61
N LEU A 27 13.85 -9.22 6.33
CA LEU A 27 13.30 -8.64 5.10
C LEU A 27 13.58 -7.13 5.02
N LEU A 28 13.25 -6.39 6.07
CA LEU A 28 13.41 -4.94 6.11
C LEU A 28 14.88 -4.52 5.98
N THR A 29 15.80 -5.19 6.68
CA THR A 29 17.23 -4.89 6.59
C THR A 29 17.81 -5.33 5.24
N HIS A 30 17.43 -6.51 4.74
CA HIS A 30 17.89 -7.00 3.45
C HIS A 30 17.49 -6.05 2.33
N TYR A 31 16.28 -5.49 2.33
CA TYR A 31 15.81 -4.54 1.31
C TYR A 31 16.14 -3.07 1.61
N GLN A 32 16.84 -2.78 2.73
CA GLN A 32 17.14 -1.42 3.20
C GLN A 32 15.88 -0.54 3.28
N VAL A 33 14.81 -1.12 3.84
CA VAL A 33 13.51 -0.46 4.00
C VAL A 33 13.63 0.68 5.00
N MET A 34 13.04 1.84 4.65
CA MET A 34 12.99 3.00 5.54
C MET A 34 12.31 2.64 6.87
N PRO A 35 12.90 2.98 8.04
CA PRO A 35 12.35 2.59 9.34
C PRO A 35 10.90 3.03 9.56
N GLN A 36 10.50 4.17 9.00
CA GLN A 36 9.13 4.71 9.11
C GLN A 36 8.06 3.81 8.48
N PHE A 37 8.44 2.79 7.69
CA PHE A 37 7.48 1.80 7.20
C PHE A 37 6.87 0.96 8.34
N LEU A 38 7.57 0.83 9.47
CA LEU A 38 7.05 0.14 10.65
C LEU A 38 5.77 0.78 11.18
N ASP A 39 5.61 2.10 11.06
CA ASP A 39 4.39 2.81 11.47
C ASP A 39 3.13 2.29 10.73
N PHE A 40 3.31 1.72 9.53
CA PHE A 40 2.24 1.20 8.70
C PHE A 40 2.04 -0.31 8.87
N ILE A 41 3.12 -1.06 9.06
CA ILE A 41 3.09 -2.53 9.20
C ILE A 41 2.70 -2.98 10.61
N CYS A 42 3.06 -2.23 11.64
CA CYS A 42 2.71 -2.57 13.03
C CYS A 42 1.22 -2.36 13.35
N LEU A 43 0.44 -1.78 12.43
CA LEU A 43 -1.00 -1.62 12.61
C LEU A 43 -1.78 -2.93 12.36
N TYR A 44 -1.17 -3.90 11.67
CA TYR A 44 -1.76 -5.23 11.45
C TYR A 44 -1.73 -6.02 12.76
N GLY A 45 -2.82 -6.73 13.07
CA GLY A 45 -2.93 -7.48 14.33
C GLY A 45 -3.23 -6.62 15.55
N SER A 46 -3.47 -5.31 15.39
CA SER A 46 -3.92 -4.45 16.48
C SER A 46 -5.41 -4.70 16.77
N SER A 47 -5.74 -5.07 18.00
CA SER A 47 -7.12 -5.23 18.48
C SER A 47 -7.90 -3.92 18.59
N ASP A 48 -7.21 -2.76 18.55
CA ASP A 48 -7.83 -1.41 18.59
C ASP A 48 -8.31 -0.93 17.20
N THR A 49 -8.29 -1.82 16.22
CA THR A 49 -8.72 -1.55 14.84
C THR A 49 -10.21 -1.25 14.71
N GLU A 50 -11.01 -1.50 15.75
CA GLU A 50 -12.44 -1.17 15.72
C GLU A 50 -12.75 0.32 15.94
N ASN A 51 -11.81 1.21 16.30
CA ASN A 51 -12.19 2.64 16.42
C ASN A 51 -11.13 3.74 16.23
N ASN A 52 -9.84 3.50 16.51
CA ASN A 52 -8.83 4.60 16.51
C ASN A 52 -7.60 4.36 15.63
N SER A 53 -7.08 3.15 15.52
CA SER A 53 -5.85 2.90 14.74
C SER A 53 -6.08 3.04 13.22
N LEU A 54 -7.29 2.76 12.73
CA LEU A 54 -7.71 3.00 11.35
C LEU A 54 -7.85 4.50 10.98
N ARG A 55 -7.71 5.44 11.93
CA ARG A 55 -7.66 6.87 11.63
C ARG A 55 -6.30 7.30 11.10
N PHE A 56 -5.25 6.54 11.38
CA PHE A 56 -3.91 6.86 10.88
C PHE A 56 -3.90 6.80 9.34
N SER A 57 -3.62 7.93 8.71
CA SER A 57 -3.27 8.03 7.29
C SER A 57 -1.92 8.72 7.25
N GLY A 58 -0.97 8.15 6.53
CA GLY A 58 0.38 8.66 6.50
C GLY A 58 0.98 8.59 5.11
N PHE A 59 1.88 9.52 4.84
CA PHE A 59 2.84 9.46 3.75
C PHE A 59 4.19 9.88 4.32
N LYS A 60 5.20 9.06 4.08
CA LYS A 60 6.57 9.32 4.47
C LYS A 60 7.45 9.10 3.24
N SER A 61 8.47 9.92 3.10
CA SER A 61 9.43 9.80 2.01
C SER A 61 10.84 10.06 2.50
N ALA A 62 11.81 9.35 1.93
CA ALA A 62 13.22 9.63 2.11
C ALA A 62 13.90 9.62 0.73
N LYS A 63 14.90 10.47 0.53
CA LYS A 63 15.65 10.52 -0.73
C LYS A 63 17.14 10.74 -0.48
N VAL A 64 17.95 9.98 -1.22
CA VAL A 64 19.39 10.20 -1.35
C VAL A 64 19.69 10.20 -2.84
N LEU A 65 20.04 11.37 -3.39
CA LEU A 65 20.23 11.54 -4.84
C LEU A 65 21.70 11.73 -5.24
N LYS A 66 22.53 12.21 -4.33
CA LYS A 66 23.97 12.47 -4.53
C LYS A 66 24.73 12.03 -3.29
N ASN A 67 25.98 11.61 -3.49
CA ASN A 67 26.93 11.24 -2.44
C ASN A 67 26.35 10.28 -1.38
N PRO A 68 25.85 9.09 -1.80
CA PRO A 68 25.37 8.09 -0.84
C PRO A 68 26.49 7.66 0.09
N THR A 69 26.15 7.31 1.33
CA THR A 69 27.13 6.72 2.24
C THR A 69 27.58 5.36 1.70
N PRO A 70 28.86 4.97 1.85
CA PRO A 70 29.35 3.69 1.32
C PRO A 70 28.54 2.47 1.79
N ALA A 71 28.01 2.50 3.02
CA ALA A 71 27.17 1.44 3.57
C ALA A 71 25.80 1.28 2.86
N MET A 72 25.34 2.30 2.13
CA MET A 72 24.11 2.22 1.33
C MET A 72 24.35 1.64 -0.06
N CYS A 73 25.59 1.65 -0.53
CA CYS A 73 25.98 1.12 -1.83
C CYS A 73 26.22 -0.39 -1.73
N ILE A 74 25.40 -1.18 -2.43
CA ILE A 74 25.56 -2.64 -2.49
C ILE A 74 25.50 -3.05 -3.97
N PRO A 75 26.61 -2.90 -4.72
CA PRO A 75 26.65 -3.14 -6.16
C PRO A 75 26.23 -4.56 -6.55
N GLN A 76 26.56 -5.56 -5.73
CA GLN A 76 26.20 -6.97 -5.96
C GLN A 76 24.68 -7.22 -5.94
N MET A 77 23.89 -6.25 -5.47
CA MET A 77 22.43 -6.28 -5.42
C MET A 77 21.79 -5.17 -6.27
N ASP A 78 22.55 -4.59 -7.22
CA ASP A 78 22.13 -3.47 -8.05
C ASP A 78 21.63 -2.26 -7.24
N ARG A 79 22.31 -1.96 -6.13
CA ARG A 79 22.02 -0.79 -5.29
C ARG A 79 23.13 0.23 -5.38
N SER A 80 22.83 1.35 -6.03
CA SER A 80 23.78 2.46 -6.14
C SER A 80 23.88 3.30 -4.86
N GLY A 81 23.03 3.02 -3.87
CA GLY A 81 22.85 3.84 -2.68
C GLY A 81 22.04 5.12 -2.92
N ARG A 82 21.84 5.51 -4.19
CA ARG A 82 20.96 6.62 -4.57
C ARG A 82 19.55 6.11 -4.76
N ALA A 83 18.62 6.50 -3.90
CA ALA A 83 17.26 6.01 -3.97
C ALA A 83 16.23 7.04 -3.53
N ILE A 84 15.04 6.91 -4.10
CA ILE A 84 13.80 7.52 -3.62
C ILE A 84 13.03 6.40 -2.90
N GLN A 85 12.63 6.65 -1.66
CA GLN A 85 11.83 5.74 -0.86
C GLN A 85 10.55 6.42 -0.45
N LEU A 86 9.43 5.71 -0.60
CA LEU A 86 8.09 6.16 -0.26
C LEU A 86 7.45 5.10 0.63
N CYS A 87 6.73 5.51 1.67
CA CYS A 87 5.74 4.64 2.28
C CYS A 87 4.48 5.38 2.70
N TYR A 88 3.35 4.72 2.54
CA TYR A 88 2.03 5.26 2.81
C TYR A 88 1.06 4.12 3.06
N ASN A 89 -0.13 4.42 3.58
CA ASN A 89 -1.24 3.49 3.59
C ASN A 89 -2.36 3.93 2.66
N LEU A 90 -2.97 2.95 2.02
CA LEU A 90 -4.20 3.08 1.29
C LEU A 90 -5.35 2.58 2.15
N LYS A 91 -6.53 3.20 2.03
CA LYS A 91 -7.73 2.84 2.79
C LYS A 91 -8.83 2.43 1.85
N VAL A 92 -9.42 1.27 2.06
CA VAL A 92 -10.46 0.69 1.22
C VAL A 92 -11.70 0.44 2.07
N THR A 93 -12.88 0.82 1.57
CA THR A 93 -14.13 0.48 2.22
C THR A 93 -14.56 -0.93 1.84
N ARG A 94 -14.99 -1.71 2.82
CA ARG A 94 -15.57 -3.05 2.66
C ARG A 94 -16.97 -3.07 3.22
N TRP A 95 -17.85 -3.76 2.52
CA TRP A 95 -19.15 -4.11 3.06
C TRP A 95 -19.06 -5.51 3.65
N GLY A 96 -19.38 -5.64 4.93
CA GLY A 96 -19.28 -6.91 5.62
C GLY A 96 -20.08 -6.92 6.91
N GLU A 97 -20.13 -8.10 7.53
CA GLU A 97 -20.77 -8.29 8.82
C GLU A 97 -19.80 -7.93 9.95
N VAL A 98 -20.23 -7.02 10.81
CA VAL A 98 -19.55 -6.61 12.04
C VAL A 98 -20.59 -6.71 13.16
N ASP A 99 -20.31 -7.50 14.20
CA ASP A 99 -21.24 -7.71 15.33
C ASP A 99 -22.68 -8.05 14.91
N ASN A 100 -22.82 -9.03 13.99
CA ASN A 100 -24.11 -9.45 13.40
C ASN A 100 -24.88 -8.35 12.65
N THR A 101 -24.21 -7.24 12.32
CA THR A 101 -24.80 -6.12 11.58
C THR A 101 -24.00 -5.87 10.31
N MET A 102 -24.69 -5.73 9.18
CA MET A 102 -24.03 -5.35 7.93
C MET A 102 -23.63 -3.88 7.98
N ASN A 103 -22.33 -3.62 7.86
CA ASN A 103 -21.80 -2.26 7.94
C ASN A 103 -20.58 -2.07 7.02
N TRP A 104 -20.26 -0.80 6.76
CA TRP A 104 -19.04 -0.40 6.08
C TRP A 104 -17.86 -0.45 7.06
N THR A 105 -16.84 -1.22 6.74
CA THR A 105 -15.54 -1.20 7.42
C THR A 105 -14.48 -0.57 6.54
N ILE A 106 -13.39 -0.10 7.16
CA ILE A 106 -12.24 0.44 6.45
C ILE A 106 -11.06 -0.50 6.67
N GLU A 107 -10.51 -1.00 5.58
CA GLU A 107 -9.29 -1.78 5.56
C GLU A 107 -8.11 -0.93 5.14
N GLN A 108 -6.92 -1.25 5.65
CA GLN A 108 -5.69 -0.59 5.25
C GLN A 108 -4.80 -1.52 4.42
N TYR A 109 -4.06 -0.93 3.50
CA TYR A 109 -3.00 -1.59 2.75
C TYR A 109 -1.75 -0.75 2.92
N ALA A 110 -0.69 -1.34 3.48
CA ALA A 110 0.56 -0.63 3.71
C ALA A 110 1.42 -0.75 2.47
N VAL A 111 1.90 0.36 1.91
CA VAL A 111 2.72 0.35 0.70
C VAL A 111 4.07 0.97 1.02
N TYR A 112 5.14 0.24 0.72
CA TYR A 112 6.49 0.74 0.62
C TYR A 112 6.99 0.56 -0.81
N HIS A 113 7.69 1.58 -1.30
CA HIS A 113 8.36 1.56 -2.60
C HIS A 113 9.73 2.20 -2.48
N ARG A 114 10.74 1.54 -3.05
CA ARG A 114 12.09 2.07 -3.25
C ARG A 114 12.44 2.00 -4.73
N PHE A 115 12.85 3.14 -5.25
CA PHE A 115 13.38 3.30 -6.60
C PHE A 115 14.86 3.70 -6.51
N ASP A 116 15.77 2.84 -6.97
CA ASP A 116 17.19 3.17 -7.05
C ASP A 116 17.46 4.00 -8.31
N VAL A 117 17.80 5.27 -8.14
CA VAL A 117 17.96 6.22 -9.25
C VAL A 117 19.22 5.92 -10.07
N GLY A 118 20.18 5.18 -9.51
CA GLY A 118 21.39 4.82 -10.23
C GLY A 118 21.26 3.57 -11.11
N THR A 119 20.41 2.63 -10.71
CA THR A 119 20.25 1.33 -11.41
C THR A 119 18.85 1.13 -12.00
N GLY A 120 17.89 1.98 -11.64
CA GLY A 120 16.47 1.85 -11.97
C GLY A 120 15.77 0.67 -11.30
N VAL A 121 16.44 -0.03 -10.37
CA VAL A 121 15.86 -1.16 -9.64
C VAL A 121 14.78 -0.70 -8.69
N GLN A 122 13.67 -1.44 -8.68
CA GLN A 122 12.48 -1.13 -7.90
C GLN A 122 12.21 -2.23 -6.88
N VAL A 123 11.91 -1.84 -5.65
CA VAL A 123 11.48 -2.75 -4.59
C VAL A 123 10.17 -2.26 -4.01
N TRP A 124 9.17 -3.12 -4.03
CA TRP A 124 7.85 -2.89 -3.48
C TRP A 124 7.63 -3.86 -2.32
N MET A 125 7.19 -3.35 -1.17
CA MET A 125 6.73 -4.17 -0.06
C MET A 125 5.33 -3.73 0.34
N ILE A 126 4.38 -4.65 0.28
CA ILE A 126 2.96 -4.33 0.40
C ILE A 126 2.31 -5.22 1.45
N GLY A 127 1.77 -4.61 2.51
CA GLY A 127 0.80 -5.25 3.39
C GLY A 127 -0.52 -5.37 2.64
N ASP A 128 -0.92 -6.61 2.36
CA ASP A 128 -1.96 -6.91 1.38
C ASP A 128 -3.01 -7.88 1.98
N PRO A 129 -4.00 -7.35 2.71
CA PRO A 129 -5.18 -8.10 3.06
C PRO A 129 -5.81 -8.76 1.83
N HIS A 130 -6.13 -10.05 1.96
CA HIS A 130 -6.81 -10.81 0.90
C HIS A 130 -6.04 -10.96 -0.41
N ALA A 131 -4.77 -10.55 -0.47
CA ALA A 131 -3.93 -10.60 -1.67
C ALA A 131 -4.47 -9.82 -2.88
N GLU A 132 -5.31 -8.81 -2.68
CA GLU A 132 -5.95 -8.08 -3.79
C GLU A 132 -4.98 -7.22 -4.58
N ILE A 133 -4.01 -6.58 -3.91
CA ILE A 133 -3.02 -5.79 -4.63
C ILE A 133 -2.10 -6.73 -5.43
N LYS A 134 -1.75 -7.90 -4.89
CA LYS A 134 -0.98 -8.91 -5.60
C LYS A 134 -1.64 -9.34 -6.90
N GLU A 135 -2.93 -9.64 -6.88
CA GLU A 135 -3.69 -10.03 -8.06
C GLU A 135 -3.68 -8.91 -9.11
N ARG A 136 -3.97 -7.67 -8.69
CA ARG A 136 -4.02 -6.50 -9.58
C ARG A 136 -2.68 -6.17 -10.20
N VAL A 137 -1.61 -6.18 -9.40
CA VAL A 137 -0.25 -5.99 -9.91
C VAL A 137 0.07 -7.11 -10.90
N GLY A 138 -0.31 -8.36 -10.60
CA GLY A 138 -0.17 -9.48 -11.54
C GLY A 138 -0.87 -9.23 -12.87
N GLU A 139 -2.10 -8.72 -12.85
CA GLU A 139 -2.86 -8.35 -14.05
C GLU A 139 -2.20 -7.21 -14.84
N MET A 140 -1.82 -6.12 -14.17
CA MET A 140 -1.15 -4.98 -14.79
C MET A 140 0.13 -5.38 -15.52
N PHE A 141 0.96 -6.22 -14.91
CA PHE A 141 2.20 -6.69 -15.53
C PHE A 141 1.95 -7.75 -16.61
N ARG A 142 0.87 -8.54 -16.50
CA ARG A 142 0.46 -9.47 -17.56
C ARG A 142 -0.02 -8.73 -18.80
N GLU A 143 -0.81 -7.67 -18.63
CA GLU A 143 -1.32 -6.81 -19.72
C GLU A 143 -0.18 -6.08 -20.44
N ARG A 144 0.90 -5.72 -19.73
CA ARG A 144 2.14 -5.17 -20.31
C ARG A 144 2.98 -6.21 -21.07
N GLY A 145 2.57 -7.47 -21.06
CA GLY A 145 3.30 -8.61 -21.62
C GLY A 145 4.26 -9.20 -20.59
N ALA A 146 4.27 -10.53 -20.50
CA ALA A 146 5.02 -11.34 -19.53
C ALA A 146 6.57 -11.20 -19.59
N HIS A 147 7.11 -10.20 -20.30
CA HIS A 147 8.54 -9.95 -20.53
C HIS A 147 9.02 -8.56 -20.08
N GLN A 148 8.14 -7.67 -19.59
CA GLN A 148 8.57 -6.36 -19.06
C GLN A 148 8.90 -6.38 -17.56
N SER A 149 9.57 -7.43 -17.08
CA SER A 149 10.22 -7.38 -15.76
C SER A 149 11.46 -6.49 -15.76
N LYS A 150 11.88 -6.03 -16.95
CA LYS A 150 13.03 -5.17 -17.19
C LYS A 150 12.65 -3.94 -18.01
N PHE A 151 13.03 -2.77 -17.50
CA PHE A 151 13.00 -1.52 -18.28
C PHE A 151 14.33 -1.26 -18.97
N ASP A 152 14.26 -0.64 -20.16
CA ASP A 152 15.42 -0.30 -20.98
C ASP A 152 16.12 0.98 -20.51
N THR A 153 15.36 1.94 -19.95
CA THR A 153 15.88 3.22 -19.45
C THR A 153 15.40 3.54 -18.04
N ILE A 154 16.15 4.39 -17.34
CA ILE A 154 15.81 4.84 -15.97
C ILE A 154 14.49 5.60 -16.00
N ASP A 155 14.25 6.40 -17.04
CA ASP A 155 13.04 7.18 -17.20
C ASP A 155 11.82 6.27 -17.40
N HIS A 156 11.93 5.20 -18.18
CA HIS A 156 10.86 4.20 -18.30
C HIS A 156 10.62 3.45 -16.99
N ALA A 157 11.67 3.10 -16.26
CA ALA A 157 11.54 2.48 -14.95
C ALA A 157 10.80 3.42 -13.98
N LEU A 158 11.22 4.69 -13.90
CA LEU A 158 10.57 5.68 -13.06
C LEU A 158 9.11 5.87 -13.46
N GLY A 159 8.83 6.04 -14.75
CA GLY A 159 7.47 6.14 -15.29
C GLY A 159 6.59 4.96 -14.87
N SER A 160 7.06 3.73 -15.07
CA SER A 160 6.33 2.53 -14.65
C SER A 160 6.08 2.46 -13.14
N SER A 161 7.02 2.98 -12.34
CA SER A 161 6.83 3.01 -10.89
C SER A 161 5.72 4.00 -10.48
N LEU A 162 5.64 5.15 -11.15
CA LEU A 162 4.59 6.15 -10.94
C LEU A 162 3.22 5.66 -11.43
N GLU A 163 3.19 4.96 -12.56
CA GLU A 163 1.98 4.31 -13.06
C GLU A 163 1.46 3.24 -12.09
N THR A 164 2.36 2.47 -11.47
CA THR A 164 1.98 1.51 -10.42
C THR A 164 1.35 2.23 -9.23
N HIS A 165 1.95 3.32 -8.74
CA HIS A 165 1.33 4.15 -7.69
C HIS A 165 -0.06 4.66 -8.08
N LEU A 166 -0.19 5.20 -9.30
CA LEU A 166 -1.45 5.75 -9.78
C LEU A 166 -2.54 4.69 -9.90
N ALA A 167 -2.20 3.50 -10.40
CA ALA A 167 -3.13 2.38 -10.50
C ALA A 167 -3.67 1.95 -9.13
N LEU A 168 -2.80 1.88 -8.11
CA LEU A 168 -3.23 1.58 -6.74
C LEU A 168 -4.19 2.64 -6.19
N VAL A 169 -3.90 3.93 -6.42
CA VAL A 169 -4.78 5.02 -5.97
C VAL A 169 -6.13 5.00 -6.70
N ILE A 170 -6.15 4.80 -8.01
CA ILE A 170 -7.38 4.69 -8.80
C ILE A 170 -8.24 3.54 -8.30
N TRP A 171 -7.62 2.38 -8.06
CA TRP A 171 -8.32 1.22 -7.53
C TRP A 171 -8.96 1.55 -6.17
N VAL A 172 -8.22 2.16 -5.25
CA VAL A 172 -8.74 2.56 -3.94
C VAL A 172 -9.94 3.49 -4.08
N MET A 173 -9.83 4.53 -4.90
CA MET A 173 -10.94 5.45 -5.15
C MET A 173 -12.21 4.73 -5.63
N SER A 174 -12.07 3.70 -6.46
CA SER A 174 -13.22 2.91 -6.92
C SER A 174 -13.93 2.14 -5.81
N GLN A 175 -13.22 1.75 -4.75
CA GLN A 175 -13.82 1.02 -3.62
C GLN A 175 -14.72 1.92 -2.77
N TRP A 176 -14.34 3.20 -2.62
CA TRP A 176 -15.10 4.19 -1.87
C TRP A 176 -16.44 4.57 -2.52
N LYS A 177 -16.57 4.40 -3.84
CA LYS A 177 -17.75 4.87 -4.59
C LYS A 177 -19.06 4.35 -4.01
N ARG A 178 -19.15 3.06 -3.68
CA ARG A 178 -20.39 2.48 -3.14
C ARG A 178 -20.69 2.97 -1.73
N ALA A 179 -19.67 3.04 -0.87
CA ALA A 179 -19.82 3.53 0.51
C ALA A 179 -20.31 4.98 0.55
N VAL A 180 -19.76 5.86 -0.31
CA VAL A 180 -20.20 7.25 -0.40
C VAL A 180 -21.66 7.35 -0.85
N LEU A 181 -22.07 6.59 -1.87
CA LEU A 181 -23.45 6.59 -2.36
C LEU A 181 -24.45 6.11 -1.30
N ASP A 182 -24.08 5.09 -0.51
CA ASP A 182 -24.92 4.59 0.58
C ASP A 182 -25.01 5.62 1.72
N LEU A 183 -23.91 6.26 2.09
CA LEU A 183 -23.91 7.35 3.07
C LEU A 183 -24.77 8.53 2.60
N ASP A 184 -24.69 8.93 1.33
CA ASP A 184 -25.52 9.98 0.75
C ASP A 184 -27.01 9.61 0.83
N LYS A 185 -27.36 8.33 0.56
CA LYS A 185 -28.74 7.85 0.70
C LYS A 185 -29.22 7.94 2.16
N ILE A 186 -28.41 7.50 3.11
CA ILE A 186 -28.72 7.56 4.55
C ILE A 186 -28.95 9.01 4.98
N ILE A 187 -28.06 9.93 4.58
CA ILE A 187 -28.18 11.36 4.89
C ILE A 187 -29.49 11.93 4.31
N ASN A 188 -29.79 11.65 3.05
CA ASN A 188 -31.02 12.12 2.40
C ASN A 188 -32.29 11.61 3.10
N ASP A 189 -32.30 10.34 3.51
CA ASP A 189 -33.44 9.74 4.22
C ASP A 189 -33.61 10.35 5.62
N LEU A 190 -32.52 10.64 6.33
CA LEU A 190 -32.55 11.33 7.62
C LEU A 190 -33.06 12.76 7.49
N VAL A 191 -32.59 13.51 6.49
CA VAL A 191 -33.05 14.88 6.21
C VAL A 191 -34.55 14.88 5.91
N LYS A 192 -35.05 13.97 5.07
CA LYS A 192 -36.49 13.84 4.76
C LYS A 192 -37.32 13.54 6.01
N ARG A 193 -36.88 12.60 6.85
CA ARG A 193 -37.59 12.25 8.10
C ARG A 193 -37.68 13.43 9.05
N ASN A 194 -36.61 14.20 9.23
CA ASN A 194 -36.60 15.36 10.11
C ASN A 194 -37.41 16.55 9.54
N ALA A 195 -37.47 16.70 8.22
CA ALA A 195 -38.31 17.70 7.58
C ALA A 195 -39.82 17.42 7.77
N VAL A 196 -40.22 16.14 7.77
CA VAL A 196 -41.62 15.73 8.03
C VAL A 196 -42.01 15.88 9.50
N SER A 197 -41.05 15.76 10.44
CA SER A 197 -41.31 15.93 11.88
C SER A 197 -41.44 17.39 12.34
N LEU A 198 -41.20 18.37 11.45
CA LEU A 198 -41.26 19.82 11.74
C LEU A 198 -42.48 20.52 11.12
N THR A 199 -43.37 19.77 10.47
CA THR A 199 -44.65 20.22 9.88
C THR A 199 -45.81 19.48 10.53
#